data_AF-Q71I22-F1
#
_entry.id   AF-Q71I22-F1
#
_cell.length_a   1.000
_cell.length_b   1.000
_cell.length_c   1.000
_cell.angle_alpha   90.00
_cell.angle_beta   90.00
_cell.angle_gamma   90.00
#
_symmetry.space_group_name_H-M   'P 1'
#
loop_
_entity.id
_entity.type
_entity.pdbx_description
1 polymer ?
#
loop_
_entity_poly.entity_id
_entity_poly.type
_entity_poly.pdbx_seq_one_letter_code
_entity_poly.pdbx_strand_id
1 'polypeptide(L)'
;RGRAGGYNIMLPKDDQFILTKKQLFEQIVGLMGGRAGEEVVVSDQSTGASNDFEQATAIARSMVVNYGMTDELGMVELEKEGEGTPYGFKPYSEATAAKIDEAVK
;
A
#
# COMPACT_ATOMS: atom_id res chain seq x y z
N ARG A 1 -4.98 -35.41 -11.54
CA ARG A 1 -5.69 -34.70 -12.64
C ARG A 1 -6.04 -33.32 -12.11
N GLY A 2 -5.44 -32.27 -12.69
CA GLY A 2 -5.41 -30.92 -12.13
C GLY A 2 -6.79 -30.27 -12.06
N ARG A 3 -7.09 -29.63 -10.93
CA ARG A 3 -8.24 -28.73 -10.81
C ARG A 3 -7.86 -27.46 -11.57
N ALA A 4 -8.59 -27.25 -12.65
CA ALA A 4 -8.40 -26.15 -13.59
C ALA A 4 -8.35 -24.80 -12.84
N GLY A 5 -7.44 -23.95 -13.31
CA GLY A 5 -7.20 -22.61 -12.81
C GLY A 5 -8.48 -21.79 -12.73
N GLY A 6 -8.58 -21.04 -11.63
CA GLY A 6 -9.69 -20.15 -11.36
C GLY A 6 -9.87 -19.17 -12.52
N TYR A 7 -11.04 -19.23 -13.14
CA TYR A 7 -11.57 -18.11 -13.90
C TYR A 7 -12.81 -17.65 -13.14
N ASN A 8 -12.62 -16.66 -12.28
CA ASN A 8 -13.72 -15.95 -11.66
C ASN A 8 -13.54 -14.48 -12.00
N ILE A 9 -13.85 -14.13 -13.25
CA ILE A 9 -14.12 -12.73 -13.61
C ILE A 9 -15.60 -12.50 -13.34
N MET A 10 -15.96 -12.40 -12.06
CA MET A 10 -17.07 -11.55 -11.69
C MET A 10 -16.52 -10.14 -11.71
N LEU A 11 -16.74 -9.38 -12.78
CA LEU A 11 -16.60 -7.94 -12.76
C LEU A 11 -17.75 -7.39 -11.91
N PRO A 12 -17.51 -6.90 -10.68
CA PRO A 12 -18.54 -6.20 -9.93
C PRO A 12 -18.81 -4.86 -10.63
N LYS A 13 -20.03 -4.35 -10.50
CA LYS A 13 -20.49 -3.08 -11.10
C LYS A 13 -19.88 -1.83 -10.44
N ASP A 14 -18.78 -1.98 -9.71
CA ASP A 14 -18.03 -0.90 -9.08
C ASP A 14 -16.75 -0.69 -9.89
N ASP A 15 -16.89 0.05 -10.98
CA ASP A 15 -15.79 0.70 -11.71
C ASP A 15 -15.16 1.82 -10.83
N GLN A 16 -15.01 1.59 -9.52
CA GLN A 16 -14.33 2.48 -8.59
C GLN A 16 -12.83 2.23 -8.74
N PHE A 17 -12.28 2.81 -9.82
CA PHE A 17 -10.86 3.01 -10.10
C PHE A 17 -9.94 1.81 -9.80
N ILE A 18 -9.88 0.87 -10.73
CA ILE A 18 -8.78 -0.11 -10.77
C ILE A 18 -7.47 0.66 -11.02
N LEU A 19 -6.65 0.85 -9.99
CA LEU A 19 -5.35 1.49 -10.08
C LEU A 19 -4.24 0.45 -10.25
N THR A 20 -3.37 0.67 -11.22
CA THR A 20 -2.16 -0.14 -11.39
C THR A 20 -1.12 0.18 -10.33
N LYS A 21 -0.21 -0.77 -10.05
CA LYS A 21 0.97 -0.54 -9.19
C LYS A 21 1.72 0.74 -9.54
N LYS A 22 1.85 1.02 -10.84
CA LYS A 22 2.51 2.22 -11.36
C LYS A 22 1.76 3.49 -10.97
N GLN A 23 0.43 3.52 -11.14
CA GLN A 23 -0.37 4.71 -10.81
C GLN A 23 -0.36 5.01 -9.30
N LEU A 24 -0.41 3.97 -8.44
CA LEU A 24 -0.29 4.15 -6.99
C LEU A 24 1.10 4.68 -6.61
N PHE A 25 2.15 4.15 -7.24
CA PHE A 25 3.51 4.65 -7.05
C PHE A 25 3.66 6.11 -7.51
N GLU A 26 3.08 6.48 -8.65
CA GLU A 26 3.08 7.87 -9.13
C GLU A 26 2.34 8.82 -8.18
N GLN A 27 1.26 8.36 -7.52
CA GLN A 27 0.58 9.14 -6.48
C GLN A 27 1.48 9.35 -5.26
N ILE A 28 2.16 8.31 -4.79
CA ILE A 28 3.16 8.43 -3.70
C ILE A 28 4.23 9.44 -4.07
N VAL A 29 4.80 9.35 -5.29
CA VAL A 29 5.80 10.31 -5.78
C VAL A 29 5.26 11.74 -5.80
N GLY A 30 4.02 11.94 -6.23
CA GLY A 30 3.36 13.25 -6.23
C GLY A 30 3.23 13.85 -4.83
N LEU A 31 2.78 13.05 -3.86
CA LEU A 31 2.67 13.46 -2.44
C LEU A 31 4.04 13.81 -1.85
N MET A 32 5.06 13.02 -2.15
CA MET A 32 6.43 13.22 -1.64
C MET A 32 7.17 14.39 -2.32
N GLY A 33 6.62 14.95 -3.39
CA GLY A 33 7.24 16.05 -4.14
C GLY A 33 7.42 17.32 -3.33
N GLY A 34 6.47 17.66 -2.44
CA GLY A 34 6.56 18.83 -1.57
C GLY A 34 7.78 18.74 -0.64
N ARG A 35 7.94 17.59 0.01
CA ARG A 35 9.11 17.30 0.87
C ARG A 35 10.43 17.35 0.11
N ALA A 36 10.49 16.71 -1.06
CA ALA A 36 11.70 16.72 -1.88
C ALA A 36 12.07 18.15 -2.33
N GLY A 37 11.07 18.98 -2.65
CA GLY A 37 11.28 20.39 -3.00
C GLY A 37 11.84 21.22 -1.84
N GLU A 38 11.33 21.03 -0.62
CA GLU A 38 11.84 21.72 0.58
C GLU A 38 13.31 21.40 0.82
N GLU A 39 13.70 20.13 0.73
CA GLU A 39 15.08 19.72 0.95
C GLU A 39 16.04 20.34 -0.07
N VAL A 40 15.63 20.38 -1.35
CA VAL A 40 16.44 20.94 -2.43
C VAL A 40 16.54 22.47 -2.37
N VAL A 41 15.43 23.17 -2.07
CA VAL A 41 15.34 24.63 -2.20
C VAL A 41 15.59 25.34 -0.86
N VAL A 42 15.07 24.80 0.23
CA VAL A 42 15.08 25.43 1.56
C VAL A 42 16.21 24.86 2.42
N SER A 43 16.71 23.64 2.11
CA SER A 43 17.72 22.94 2.91
C SER A 43 17.31 22.76 4.38
N ASP A 44 16.00 22.75 4.65
CA ASP A 44 15.41 22.52 5.96
C ASP A 44 14.11 21.73 5.80
N GLN A 45 13.65 21.16 6.90
CA GLN A 45 12.53 20.24 6.96
C GLN A 45 11.35 20.87 7.70
N SER A 46 10.23 21.08 7.01
CA SER A 46 9.03 21.61 7.65
C SER A 46 8.10 20.51 8.17
N THR A 47 7.15 20.90 9.02
CA THR A 47 6.02 20.06 9.44
C THR A 47 4.86 20.08 8.41
N GLY A 48 4.96 20.90 7.36
CA GLY A 48 3.90 21.10 6.37
C GLY A 48 3.60 19.86 5.53
N ALA A 49 4.57 18.97 5.36
CA ALA A 49 4.42 17.73 4.59
C ALA A 49 3.75 16.57 5.39
N SER A 50 3.32 16.79 6.64
CA SER A 50 2.77 15.73 7.50
C SER A 50 1.58 14.98 6.86
N ASN A 51 0.68 15.72 6.21
CA ASN A 51 -0.49 15.14 5.54
C ASN A 51 -0.10 14.33 4.29
N ASP A 52 0.96 14.74 3.59
CA ASP A 52 1.48 14.01 2.43
C ASP A 52 2.10 12.69 2.86
N PHE A 53 2.85 12.67 3.96
CA PHE A 53 3.40 11.45 4.55
C PHE A 53 2.31 10.47 4.97
N GLU A 54 1.25 10.96 5.64
CA GLU A 54 0.13 10.11 6.07
C GLU A 54 -0.52 9.42 4.87
N GLN A 55 -0.85 10.18 3.83
CA GLN A 55 -1.47 9.65 2.61
C GLN A 55 -0.52 8.72 1.85
N ALA A 56 0.75 9.09 1.68
CA ALA A 56 1.73 8.26 0.98
C ALA A 56 1.96 6.93 1.70
N THR A 57 2.07 6.96 3.03
CA THR A 57 2.22 5.77 3.86
C THR A 57 0.98 4.88 3.78
N ALA A 58 -0.22 5.47 3.80
CA ALA A 58 -1.47 4.71 3.65
C ALA A 58 -1.54 4.00 2.29
N ILE A 59 -1.20 4.69 1.20
CA ILE A 59 -1.17 4.10 -0.15
C ILE A 59 -0.14 2.98 -0.22
N ALA A 60 1.09 3.23 0.25
CA ALA A 60 2.17 2.23 0.26
C ALA A 60 1.76 1.00 1.05
N ARG A 61 1.16 1.20 2.23
CA ARG A 61 0.67 0.10 3.06
C ARG A 61 -0.42 -0.71 2.34
N SER A 62 -1.40 -0.07 1.72
CA SER A 62 -2.44 -0.76 0.93
C SER A 62 -1.86 -1.54 -0.26
N MET A 63 -0.84 -1.01 -0.94
CA MET A 63 -0.12 -1.74 -1.99
C MET A 63 0.48 -3.05 -1.47
N VAL A 64 1.02 -3.02 -0.24
CA VAL A 64 1.66 -4.17 0.39
C VAL A 64 0.63 -5.16 0.94
N VAL A 65 -0.32 -4.70 1.76
CA VAL A 65 -1.17 -5.58 2.58
C VAL A 65 -2.52 -5.90 1.93
N ASN A 66 -3.07 -5.04 1.07
CA ASN A 66 -4.38 -5.28 0.45
C ASN A 66 -4.23 -5.80 -0.98
N TYR A 67 -3.25 -5.28 -1.74
CA TYR A 67 -3.16 -5.52 -3.18
C TYR A 67 -2.06 -6.51 -3.60
N GLY A 68 -1.25 -7.01 -2.65
CA GLY A 68 -0.19 -7.99 -2.93
C GLY A 68 0.82 -7.50 -3.97
N MET A 69 1.12 -6.20 -3.99
CA MET A 69 1.99 -5.56 -5.01
C MET A 69 3.49 -5.64 -4.64
N THR A 70 3.89 -6.58 -3.80
CA THR A 70 5.29 -6.82 -3.42
C THR A 70 5.76 -8.21 -3.84
N ASP A 71 6.96 -8.30 -4.40
CA ASP A 71 7.51 -9.57 -4.86
C ASP A 71 7.91 -10.49 -3.69
N GLU A 72 8.27 -9.90 -2.53
CA GLU A 72 8.75 -10.65 -1.37
C GLU A 72 7.62 -11.31 -0.57
N LEU A 73 6.48 -10.63 -0.37
CA LEU A 73 5.33 -11.18 0.37
C LEU A 73 4.38 -11.96 -0.56
N GLY A 74 4.48 -11.72 -1.87
CA GLY A 74 3.69 -12.39 -2.90
C GLY A 74 2.30 -11.79 -3.10
N MET A 75 1.52 -12.44 -3.97
CA MET A 75 0.19 -12.00 -4.39
C MET A 75 -0.89 -12.46 -3.40
N VAL A 76 -0.83 -11.95 -2.17
CA VAL A 76 -1.77 -12.27 -1.08
C VAL A 76 -2.34 -11.02 -0.43
N GLU A 77 -3.59 -11.09 -0.01
CA GLU A 77 -4.21 -10.10 0.87
C GLU A 77 -3.87 -10.48 2.33
N LEU A 78 -3.15 -9.59 3.02
CA LEU A 78 -2.71 -9.73 4.40
C LEU A 78 -3.65 -9.00 5.36
N GLU A 79 -4.32 -7.94 4.93
CA GLU A 79 -5.35 -7.24 5.71
C GLU A 79 -6.55 -6.96 4.84
N LYS A 80 -7.74 -6.98 5.46
CA LYS A 80 -8.96 -6.59 4.79
C LYS A 80 -9.23 -5.11 4.99
N GLU A 81 -9.50 -4.41 3.91
CA GLU A 81 -9.87 -3.00 3.95
C GLU A 81 -11.21 -2.81 4.69
N GLY A 82 -11.21 -1.96 5.73
CA GLY A 82 -12.41 -1.63 6.50
C GLY A 82 -12.81 -2.62 7.61
N GLU A 83 -12.22 -3.83 7.68
CA GLU A 83 -12.36 -4.71 8.83
C GLU A 83 -11.25 -4.41 9.84
N GLY A 84 -11.56 -3.63 10.87
CA GLY A 84 -10.64 -3.42 11.98
C GLY A 84 -10.24 -4.76 12.60
N THR A 85 -8.94 -4.99 12.82
CA THR A 85 -8.44 -6.23 13.45
C THR A 85 -9.10 -6.40 14.82
N PRO A 86 -9.92 -7.45 15.04
CA PRO A 86 -10.53 -7.69 16.32
C PRO A 86 -9.44 -7.82 17.39
N TYR A 87 -9.52 -7.00 18.44
CA TYR A 87 -8.58 -7.03 19.57
C TYR A 87 -7.10 -6.80 19.19
N GLY A 88 -6.81 -6.15 18.07
CA GLY A 88 -5.44 -5.93 17.59
C GLY A 88 -4.75 -7.19 17.07
N PHE A 89 -5.51 -8.27 16.82
CA PHE A 89 -4.97 -9.49 16.26
C PHE A 89 -4.65 -9.30 14.78
N LYS A 90 -3.36 -9.18 14.46
CA LYS A 90 -2.89 -9.18 13.07
C LYS A 90 -3.02 -10.60 12.50
N PRO A 91 -3.57 -10.78 11.30
CA PRO A 91 -3.77 -12.10 10.69
C PRO A 91 -2.47 -12.71 10.12
N TYR A 92 -1.31 -12.16 10.48
CA TYR A 92 0.01 -12.59 10.01
C TYR A 92 1.03 -12.56 11.16
N SER A 93 2.14 -13.27 10.96
CA SER A 93 3.19 -13.39 11.98
C SER A 93 3.96 -12.09 12.19
N GLU A 94 4.65 -11.95 13.32
CA GLU A 94 5.58 -10.82 13.56
C GLU A 94 6.70 -10.74 12.49
N ALA A 95 7.17 -11.89 12.00
CA ALA A 95 8.13 -11.91 10.90
C ALA A 95 7.55 -11.33 9.60
N THR A 96 6.26 -11.56 9.35
CA THR A 96 5.55 -10.94 8.22
C THR A 96 5.32 -9.45 8.47
N ALA A 97 4.99 -9.06 9.71
CA ALA A 97 4.83 -7.67 10.09
C ALA A 97 6.12 -6.86 9.81
N ALA A 98 7.28 -7.40 10.22
CA ALA A 98 8.57 -6.77 9.95
C ALA A 98 8.84 -6.58 8.45
N LYS A 99 8.45 -7.55 7.62
CA LYS A 99 8.58 -7.45 6.15
C LYS A 99 7.62 -6.43 5.54
N ILE A 100 6.40 -6.30 6.10
CA ILE A 100 5.47 -5.25 5.69
C ILE A 100 6.07 -3.88 6.02
N ASP A 101 6.60 -3.71 7.23
CA ASP A 101 7.23 -2.47 7.67
C ASP A 101 8.45 -2.12 6.81
N GLU A 102 9.26 -3.11 6.43
CA GLU A 102 10.39 -2.94 5.51
C GLU A 102 9.93 -2.54 4.10
N ALA A 103 8.83 -3.10 3.60
CA ALA A 103 8.31 -2.78 2.28
C ALA A 103 7.64 -1.40 2.18
N VAL A 104 7.14 -0.84 3.30
CA VAL A 104 6.48 0.48 3.34
C VAL A 104 7.48 1.62 3.57
N LYS A 105 8.60 1.35 4.23
CA LYS A 105 9.63 2.33 4.58
C LYS A 105 10.41 2.84 3.37
#